data_AF-A0A9E4K7S4-F1
#
_entry.id   AF-A0A9E4K7S4-F1
#
_cell.length_a   1.000
_cell.length_b   1.000
_cell.length_c   1.000
_cell.angle_alpha   90.00
_cell.angle_beta   90.00
_cell.angle_gamma   90.00
#
_symmetry.space_group_name_H-M   'P 1'
#
loop_
_entity.id
_entity.type
_entity.pdbx_description
1 polymer ?
#
loop_
_entity_poly.entity_id
_entity_poly.type
_entity_poly.pdbx_seq_one_letter_code
_entity_poly.pdbx_strand_id
1 'polypeptide(L)'
;MARVTVEDCMDFVDNRFDLVLLATKRARQLVNGVEPLLPWENDKPTVMALREIAEGLISHQDVDAQLAEEEAVLDEAIMDVDIAPMEPNQ
;
A
#
# COMPACT_ATOMS: atom_id res chain seq x y z
N MET A 1 9.99 16.36 -8.30
CA MET A 1 8.64 16.67 -7.77
C MET A 1 7.71 16.81 -8.94
N ALA A 2 7.12 15.69 -9.34
CA ALA A 2 6.11 15.65 -10.38
C ALA A 2 4.91 16.52 -9.97
N ARG A 3 4.38 17.28 -10.93
CA ARG A 3 3.15 18.05 -10.76
C ARG A 3 1.98 17.13 -11.09
N VAL A 4 1.48 16.41 -10.10
CA VAL A 4 0.23 15.63 -10.19
C VAL A 4 -0.90 16.43 -9.54
N THR A 5 -2.06 16.47 -10.18
CA THR A 5 -3.26 17.12 -9.64
C THR A 5 -4.30 16.08 -9.25
N VAL A 6 -5.25 16.48 -8.40
CA VAL A 6 -6.36 15.60 -7.99
C VAL A 6 -7.28 15.30 -9.18
N GLU A 7 -7.35 16.20 -10.15
CA GLU A 7 -8.17 16.07 -11.36
C GLU A 7 -7.69 14.88 -12.20
N ASP A 8 -6.37 14.72 -12.35
CA ASP A 8 -5.76 13.58 -13.08
C ASP A 8 -6.12 12.22 -12.47
N CYS A 9 -6.38 12.18 -11.16
CA CYS A 9 -6.74 10.95 -10.45
C CYS A 9 -8.25 10.64 -10.51
N MET A 10 -9.09 11.65 -10.76
CA MET A 10 -10.56 11.50 -10.74
C MET A 10 -11.09 10.79 -11.99
N ASP A 11 -10.32 10.71 -13.07
CA ASP A 11 -10.67 9.93 -14.26
C ASP A 11 -10.71 8.41 -13.99
N PHE A 12 -10.05 7.97 -12.92
CA PHE A 12 -9.93 6.56 -12.53
C PHE A 12 -10.61 6.23 -11.19
N VAL A 13 -10.98 7.24 -10.40
CA VAL A 13 -11.62 7.08 -9.08
C VAL A 13 -12.75 8.09 -8.93
N ASP A 14 -13.98 7.58 -8.75
CA ASP A 14 -15.19 8.41 -8.69
C ASP A 14 -15.31 9.27 -7.43
N ASN A 15 -14.58 8.91 -6.36
CA ASN A 15 -14.71 9.54 -5.05
C ASN A 15 -13.35 9.96 -4.48
N ARG A 16 -13.28 11.20 -3.99
CA ARG A 16 -12.07 11.78 -3.41
C ARG A 16 -11.64 11.11 -2.10
N PHE A 17 -12.59 10.62 -1.30
CA PHE A 17 -12.26 9.89 -0.07
C PHE A 17 -11.62 8.55 -0.41
N ASP A 18 -12.14 7.88 -1.43
CA ASP A 18 -11.63 6.59 -1.90
C ASP A 18 -10.24 6.75 -2.52
N LEU A 19 -10.01 7.85 -3.26
CA LEU A 19 -8.68 8.23 -3.74
C LEU A 19 -7.67 8.36 -2.61
N VAL A 20 -8.03 9.08 -1.53
CA VAL A 20 -7.13 9.25 -0.36
C VAL A 20 -6.84 7.91 0.30
N LEU A 21 -7.84 7.04 0.43
CA LEU A 21 -7.68 5.72 1.03
C LEU A 21 -6.77 4.83 0.16
N LEU A 22 -7.03 4.78 -1.15
CA LEU A 22 -6.26 4.01 -2.13
C LEU A 22 -4.80 4.47 -2.16
N ALA A 23 -4.57 5.77 -2.28
CA ALA A 23 -3.24 6.35 -2.29
C ALA A 23 -2.47 6.07 -0.98
N THR A 24 -3.16 6.11 0.17
CA THR A 24 -2.54 5.78 1.47
C THR A 24 -2.11 4.32 1.54
N LYS A 25 -2.98 3.40 1.12
CA LYS A 25 -2.67 1.96 1.09
C LYS A 25 -1.50 1.68 0.15
N ARG A 26 -1.54 2.20 -1.09
CA ARG A 26 -0.47 2.01 -2.07
C ARG A 26 0.85 2.64 -1.62
N ALA A 27 0.82 3.83 -1.03
CA ALA A 27 2.02 4.46 -0.49
C ALA A 27 2.67 3.63 0.62
N ARG A 28 1.89 2.92 1.44
CA ARG A 28 2.43 2.00 2.46
C ARG A 28 3.16 0.82 1.83
N GLN A 29 2.60 0.22 0.79
CA GLN A 29 3.25 -0.87 0.06
C GLN A 29 4.61 -0.43 -0.54
N LEU A 30 4.65 0.76 -1.13
CA LEU A 30 5.90 1.34 -1.63
C LEU A 30 6.94 1.55 -0.52
N VAL A 31 6.51 1.86 0.71
CA VAL A 31 7.40 1.95 1.88
C VAL A 31 7.84 0.57 2.37
N ASN A 32 6.98 -0.45 2.26
CA ASN A 32 7.29 -1.85 2.59
C ASN A 32 8.25 -2.50 1.57
N GLY A 33 8.57 -1.81 0.47
CA GLY A 33 9.53 -2.28 -0.54
C GLY A 33 8.88 -2.97 -1.74
N VAL A 34 7.56 -2.87 -1.90
CA VAL A 34 6.88 -3.30 -3.13
C VAL A 34 7.37 -2.44 -4.30
N GLU A 35 7.63 -3.08 -5.44
CA GLU A 35 8.17 -2.38 -6.61
C GLU A 35 7.15 -1.36 -7.16
N PRO A 36 7.63 -0.14 -7.52
CA PRO A 36 6.80 0.84 -8.20
C PRO A 36 6.56 0.42 -9.66
N LEU A 37 5.37 0.72 -10.17
CA LEU A 37 4.99 0.48 -11.57
C LEU A 37 5.47 1.58 -12.50
N LEU A 38 5.89 2.72 -11.94
CA LEU A 38 6.42 3.87 -12.65
C LEU A 38 7.87 4.17 -12.24
N PRO A 39 8.69 4.77 -13.12
CA PRO A 39 10.04 5.18 -12.79
C PRO A 39 10.07 6.14 -11.60
N TRP A 40 10.96 5.87 -10.64
CA TRP A 40 11.09 6.69 -9.45
C TRP A 40 11.86 8.00 -9.74
N GLU A 41 11.18 9.14 -9.69
CA GLU A 41 11.76 10.46 -10.01
C GLU A 41 12.10 11.30 -8.76
N ASN A 42 12.60 10.65 -7.70
CA ASN A 42 12.84 11.24 -6.37
C ASN A 42 11.58 11.83 -5.71
N ASP A 43 10.41 11.30 -6.06
CA ASP A 43 9.15 11.69 -5.44
C ASP A 43 8.95 10.97 -4.10
N LYS A 44 8.10 11.53 -3.24
CA LYS A 44 7.68 10.83 -2.01
C LYS A 44 6.79 9.64 -2.39
N PRO A 45 6.74 8.57 -1.58
CA PRO A 45 5.88 7.41 -1.85
C PRO A 45 4.41 7.78 -2.09
N THR A 46 3.90 8.79 -1.39
CA THR A 46 2.53 9.30 -1.58
C THR A 46 2.32 9.94 -2.96
N VAL A 47 3.32 10.63 -3.49
CA VAL A 47 3.26 11.26 -4.82
C VAL A 47 3.41 10.19 -5.90
N MET A 48 4.28 9.20 -5.70
CA MET A 48 4.39 8.03 -6.59
C MET A 48 3.08 7.26 -6.69
N ALA A 49 2.42 6.98 -5.56
CA ALA A 49 1.11 6.31 -5.55
C ALA A 49 0.05 7.10 -6.33
N LEU A 50 -0.01 8.42 -6.17
CA LEU A 50 -0.95 9.27 -6.92
C LEU A 50 -0.66 9.27 -8.43
N ARG A 51 0.61 9.21 -8.83
CA ARG A 51 0.98 9.08 -10.25
C ARG A 51 0.56 7.74 -10.83
N GLU A 52 0.76 6.65 -10.11
CA GLU A 52 0.33 5.33 -10.55
C GLU A 52 -1.21 5.26 -10.71
N ILE A 53 -1.95 5.93 -9.82
CA ILE A 53 -3.41 6.05 -9.91
C ILE A 53 -3.83 6.93 -11.10
N ALA A 54 -3.14 8.05 -11.34
CA ALA A 54 -3.39 8.94 -12.47
C ALA A 54 -3.05 8.32 -13.84
N GLU A 55 -2.21 7.28 -13.88
CA GLU A 55 -1.94 6.48 -15.08
C GLU A 55 -2.87 5.26 -15.20
N GLY A 56 -3.78 5.06 -14.24
CA GLY A 56 -4.71 3.92 -14.19
C GLY A 56 -4.04 2.57 -13.94
N LEU A 57 -2.83 2.55 -13.39
CA LEU A 57 -2.04 1.33 -13.14
C LEU A 57 -2.39 0.66 -11.80
N ILE A 58 -3.07 1.38 -10.91
CA ILE A 58 -3.47 0.90 -9.59
C ILE A 58 -4.97 1.11 -9.40
N SER A 59 -5.68 0.02 -9.11
CA SER A 59 -7.08 0.03 -8.73
C SER A 59 -7.30 -0.49 -7.30
N HIS A 60 -8.51 -0.31 -6.76
CA HIS A 60 -8.87 -0.86 -5.45
C HIS A 60 -8.66 -2.38 -5.35
N GLN A 61 -8.91 -3.11 -6.44
CA GLN A 61 -8.78 -4.56 -6.46
C GLN A 61 -7.32 -5.00 -6.34
N ASP A 62 -6.41 -4.28 -6.99
CA ASP A 62 -4.98 -4.60 -6.99
C ASP A 62 -4.37 -4.40 -5.59
N VAL A 63 -4.77 -3.32 -4.92
CA VAL A 63 -4.27 -2.98 -3.59
C VAL A 63 -4.83 -3.91 -2.52
N ASP A 64 -6.10 -4.28 -2.60
CA ASP A 64 -6.73 -5.18 -1.62
C ASP A 64 -6.19 -6.61 -1.73
N ALA A 65 -5.86 -7.09 -2.95
CA ALA A 65 -5.22 -8.39 -3.14
C ALA A 65 -3.83 -8.46 -2.47
N GLN A 66 -3.02 -7.42 -2.66
CA GLN A 66 -1.67 -7.33 -2.09
C GLN A 66 -1.68 -7.16 -0.56
N LEU A 67 -2.67 -6.46 0.00
CA LEU A 67 -2.84 -6.35 1.45
C LEU A 67 -3.21 -7.68 2.10
N ALA A 68 -4.04 -8.50 1.43
CA ALA A 68 -4.39 -9.82 1.93
C ALA A 68 -3.17 -10.76 1.97
N GLU A 69 -2.25 -10.63 1.02
CA GLU A 69 -0.97 -11.33 1.04
C GLU A 69 -0.08 -10.85 2.19
N GLU A 70 0.05 -9.54 2.40
CA GLU A 70 0.81 -8.99 3.54
C GLU A 70 0.22 -9.46 4.89
N GLU A 71 -1.11 -9.44 5.07
CA GLU A 71 -1.77 -9.92 6.29
C GLU A 71 -1.58 -11.42 6.51
N ALA A 72 -1.63 -12.24 5.44
CA ALA A 72 -1.37 -13.67 5.55
C ALA A 72 0.06 -13.98 5.99
N VAL A 73 1.05 -13.23 5.48
CA VAL A 73 2.47 -13.38 5.86
C VAL A 73 2.70 -12.94 7.31
N LEU A 74 2.01 -11.90 7.76
CA LEU A 74 2.03 -11.44 9.15
C LEU A 74 1.41 -12.47 10.10
N ASP A 75 0.29 -13.09 9.73
CA ASP A 75 -0.36 -14.14 10.54
C ASP A 75 0.51 -15.40 10.64
N GLU A 76 1.15 -15.81 9.52
CA GLU A 76 2.12 -16.91 9.50
C GLU A 76 3.33 -16.61 10.40
N ALA A 77 3.86 -15.37 10.36
CA ALA A 77 4.97 -14.96 11.21
C ALA A 77 4.60 -14.87 12.71
N ILE A 78 3.33 -14.64 13.05
CA ILE A 78 2.85 -14.63 14.45
C ILE A 78 2.70 -16.05 14.99
N MET A 79 2.35 -17.03 14.15
CA MET A 79 2.27 -18.44 14.57
C MET A 79 3.64 -19.07 14.91
N ASP A 80 4.73 -18.58 14.32
CA ASP A 80 6.09 -19.03 14.63
C ASP A 80 6.67 -18.40 15.91
N VAL A 81 6.00 -17.41 16.50
CA VAL A 81 6.33 -16.92 17.85
C VAL A 81 5.71 -17.87 18.86
N ASP A 82 6.43 -18.95 19.14
CA ASP A 82 6.25 -19.75 20.35
C ASP A 82 6.24 -18.81 21.56
N ILE A 83 5.06 -18.40 22.01
CA ILE A 83 4.86 -17.93 23.38
C ILE A 83 5.13 -19.16 24.24
N ALA A 84 6.41 -19.36 24.57
CA ALA A 84 6.79 -20.36 25.55
C ALA A 84 5.93 -20.12 26.79
N PRO A 85 5.13 -21.09 27.24
CA PRO A 85 4.41 -20.93 28.49
C PRO A 85 5.48 -20.68 29.55
N MET A 86 5.47 -19.48 30.16
CA MET A 86 6.29 -19.23 31.32
C MET A 86 5.87 -20.24 32.38
N GLU A 87 6.73 -21.24 32.61
CA GLU A 87 6.57 -22.18 33.70
C GLU A 87 6.39 -21.38 35.01
N PRO A 88 5.34 -21.64 35.80
CA PRO A 88 5.12 -20.92 37.04
C PRO A 88 6.29 -21.21 37.98
N ASN A 89 7.03 -20.15 38.30
CA ASN A 89 8.14 -20.18 39.24
C ASN A 89 7.69 -20.83 40.56
N GLN A 90 8.34 -21.94 40.93
CA GLN A 90 8.17 -22.60 42.22
C GLN A 90 8.44 -21.65 43.39
#